data_AF-A0A1G6JUQ6-F1
#
_entry.id   AF-A0A1G6JUQ6-F1
#
_cell.length_a   1.000
_cell.length_b   1.000
_cell.length_c   1.000
_cell.angle_alpha   90.00
_cell.angle_beta   90.00
_cell.angle_gamma   90.00
#
_symmetry.space_group_name_H-M   'P 1'
#
loop_
_entity.id
_entity.type
_entity.pdbx_description
1 polymer ?
#
loop_
_entity_poly.entity_id
_entity_poly.type
_entity_poly.pdbx_seq_one_letter_code
_entity_poly.pdbx_strand_id
1 'polypeptide(L)'
;MPSHRASLLGCLVLTLTAATIPLAAGVAGADDGTVSLDRAVNGVAAVRALGEDLDDAARLNGQGPDELRELLLDDSTAWVDTEGRVFYRDVLPDLVPTLAPTAGASTPYALDQTFRLHSKPGSARTIFLDFDGGSVAGSDWVRQYDVDAKQPGWSIDRSSAFSSEERAIVQDVWQRVAEDYAPFDVDVTTQDPGAAAIARSGAGDSVFGTRVLITTGTQAHHAICGSKATQACAGVAYLDGFDAIGTTHDRLQPAWVFAANFPTFAKGIAETASHEAGHTLGLHHDGTDKAEYYSGHGMWAPIMGGGGYPKAVTQWSQGSYAKANNREDDVAVITRNGLPVRADEAGSTVATAATLPGGTAYISHRTDVDVYGLGTCTGAVSVVGRNAPNSPNLDLRLRLLDATGAAVATANPTSGTGTPSWDVTTGTDATVSVAAAAGALFVEVDGVGNGTWARGYDDYGSLGAYSLEPSGSCSGFVGAAPMPTAPPKPAQATVTAPGPARVRASYAGRRGGRITAGVHWTAPATIGGASVTGYRVVALRLDARGRAIRSKTSAVLGAGRRTAELRLRAGRYRFAVQARNRAGWGPLSTPSRAVRAR
;
A
#
# COMPACT_ATOMS: atom_id res chain seq x y z
N MET A 1 -34.84 -22.04 59.85
CA MET A 1 -35.27 -20.98 60.80
C MET A 1 -34.03 -20.32 61.37
N PRO A 2 -34.01 -19.01 61.67
CA PRO A 2 -34.86 -17.87 61.24
C PRO A 2 -33.99 -16.80 60.53
N SER A 3 -34.36 -15.55 60.28
CA SER A 3 -35.56 -14.88 59.73
C SER A 3 -35.34 -13.37 59.89
N HIS A 4 -35.78 -12.56 58.90
CA HIS A 4 -36.13 -11.12 58.97
C HIS A 4 -35.06 -10.04 59.20
N ARG A 5 -34.93 -9.15 58.20
CA ARG A 5 -34.96 -7.66 58.31
C ARG A 5 -35.62 -7.12 57.03
N ALA A 6 -36.84 -6.60 57.09
CA ALA A 6 -37.27 -5.25 57.48
C ALA A 6 -37.24 -4.26 56.28
N SER A 7 -38.44 -4.00 55.74
CA SER A 7 -38.76 -3.01 54.72
C SER A 7 -38.88 -1.60 55.31
N LEU A 8 -38.51 -0.59 54.53
CA LEU A 8 -39.08 0.75 54.62
C LEU A 8 -39.23 1.32 53.21
N LEU A 9 -40.49 1.60 52.87
CA LEU A 9 -41.01 2.10 51.61
C LEU A 9 -40.85 3.64 51.59
N GLY A 10 -40.17 4.18 50.57
CA GLY A 10 -40.16 5.60 50.26
C GLY A 10 -40.54 5.79 48.79
N CYS A 11 -41.70 6.41 48.54
CA CYS A 11 -42.17 6.78 47.21
C CYS A 11 -41.23 7.79 46.55
N LEU A 12 -40.72 7.46 45.35
CA LEU A 12 -40.24 8.44 44.39
C LEU A 12 -41.08 8.31 43.13
N VAL A 13 -41.70 9.43 42.74
CA VAL A 13 -42.50 9.60 41.53
C VAL A 13 -41.58 9.43 40.32
N LEU A 14 -41.81 8.38 39.52
CA LEU A 14 -41.14 8.17 38.24
C LEU A 14 -41.93 8.91 37.15
N THR A 15 -41.46 10.06 36.71
CA THR A 15 -41.92 10.68 35.46
C THR A 15 -41.36 9.88 34.28
N LEU A 16 -42.18 9.06 33.64
CA LEU A 16 -41.87 8.48 32.32
C LEU A 16 -41.86 9.60 31.29
N THR A 17 -40.69 10.11 30.93
CA THR A 17 -40.48 10.72 29.62
C THR A 17 -40.30 9.60 28.61
N ALA A 18 -41.32 9.34 27.80
CA ALA A 18 -41.22 8.48 26.64
C ALA A 18 -40.21 9.08 25.67
N ALA A 19 -38.98 8.55 25.66
CA ALA A 19 -38.03 8.80 24.60
C ALA A 19 -38.53 8.07 23.36
N THR A 20 -39.05 8.83 22.39
CA THR A 20 -39.31 8.34 21.04
C THR A 20 -37.97 8.00 20.40
N ILE A 21 -37.65 6.70 20.37
CA ILE A 21 -36.59 6.16 19.51
C ILE A 21 -37.05 6.42 18.07
N PRO A 22 -36.30 7.15 17.22
CA PRO A 22 -36.65 7.21 15.82
C PRO A 22 -36.43 5.81 15.25
N LEU A 23 -37.51 5.16 14.82
CA LEU A 23 -37.41 4.00 13.94
C LEU A 23 -36.59 4.44 12.73
N ALA A 24 -35.52 3.70 12.43
CA ALA A 24 -34.83 3.80 11.16
C ALA A 24 -35.89 3.69 10.05
N ALA A 25 -36.06 4.77 9.29
CA ALA A 25 -36.90 4.75 8.12
C ALA A 25 -36.25 3.81 7.11
N GLY A 26 -36.77 2.59 7.00
CA GLY A 26 -36.54 1.79 5.81
C GLY A 26 -36.99 2.61 4.61
N VAL A 27 -36.09 2.85 3.68
CA VAL A 27 -36.39 3.51 2.41
C VAL A 27 -37.32 2.58 1.64
N ALA A 28 -38.62 2.79 1.81
CA ALA A 28 -39.64 2.24 0.93
C ALA A 28 -39.50 2.95 -0.41
N GLY A 29 -39.40 2.17 -1.49
CA GLY A 29 -39.18 2.66 -2.86
C GLY A 29 -40.11 3.82 -3.22
N ALA A 30 -39.52 5.01 -3.34
CA ALA A 30 -40.09 6.11 -4.08
C ALA A 30 -39.75 5.88 -5.57
N ASP A 31 -40.64 6.29 -6.48
CA ASP A 31 -40.34 6.31 -7.92
C ASP A 31 -38.97 6.97 -8.15
N ASP A 32 -37.97 6.16 -8.51
CA ASP A 32 -36.69 6.65 -8.98
C ASP A 32 -36.96 7.23 -10.37
N GLY A 33 -36.98 8.55 -10.48
CA GLY A 33 -36.78 9.19 -11.78
C GLY A 33 -35.49 8.63 -12.35
N THR A 34 -35.60 7.89 -13.45
CA THR A 34 -34.44 7.22 -14.02
C THR A 34 -33.57 8.26 -14.68
N VAL A 35 -32.53 8.72 -13.99
CA VAL A 35 -31.47 9.54 -14.58
C VAL A 35 -30.96 8.80 -15.81
N SER A 36 -30.96 9.47 -16.96
CA SER A 36 -30.52 8.87 -18.21
C SER A 36 -29.70 9.87 -19.02
N LEU A 37 -28.39 9.65 -19.08
CA LEU A 37 -27.45 10.45 -19.85
C LEU A 37 -26.90 9.66 -21.04
N ASP A 38 -26.63 10.34 -22.15
CA ASP A 38 -26.07 9.72 -23.36
C ASP A 38 -24.66 9.10 -23.15
N ARG A 39 -23.93 9.62 -22.15
CA ARG A 39 -22.58 9.22 -21.77
C ARG A 39 -22.25 9.75 -20.38
N ALA A 40 -21.20 9.19 -19.77
CA ALA A 40 -20.61 9.77 -18.57
C ALA A 40 -20.10 11.21 -18.83
N VAL A 41 -20.30 12.09 -17.86
CA VAL A 41 -19.99 13.53 -17.92
C VAL A 41 -19.45 14.03 -16.57
N ASN A 42 -18.67 15.09 -16.57
CA ASN A 42 -18.15 15.77 -15.37
C ASN A 42 -18.28 17.30 -15.51
N GLY A 43 -17.96 18.04 -14.45
CA GLY A 43 -17.85 19.50 -14.55
C GLY A 43 -19.19 20.20 -14.76
N VAL A 44 -19.10 21.40 -15.32
CA VAL A 44 -20.24 22.17 -15.83
C VAL A 44 -21.09 21.38 -16.84
N ALA A 45 -20.45 20.47 -17.60
CA ALA A 45 -21.16 19.65 -18.57
C ALA A 45 -22.10 18.65 -17.88
N ALA A 46 -21.69 18.05 -16.76
CA ALA A 46 -22.54 17.18 -15.96
C ALA A 46 -23.74 17.94 -15.38
N VAL A 47 -23.50 19.08 -14.74
CA VAL A 47 -24.56 19.92 -14.16
C VAL A 47 -25.59 20.33 -15.22
N ARG A 48 -25.13 20.68 -16.43
CA ARG A 48 -26.03 21.01 -17.55
C ARG A 48 -26.79 19.79 -18.06
N ALA A 49 -26.12 18.64 -18.17
CA ALA A 49 -26.71 17.43 -18.73
C ALA A 49 -27.77 16.83 -17.79
N LEU A 50 -27.51 16.85 -16.48
CA LEU A 50 -28.47 16.43 -15.46
C LEU A 50 -29.70 17.34 -15.45
N GLY A 51 -29.52 18.66 -15.48
CA GLY A 51 -30.66 19.58 -15.58
C GLY A 51 -31.68 19.36 -14.47
N GLU A 52 -32.88 18.91 -14.84
CA GLU A 52 -33.96 18.57 -13.89
C GLU A 52 -33.72 17.27 -13.12
N ASP A 53 -32.88 16.36 -13.65
CA ASP A 53 -32.52 15.07 -13.04
C ASP A 53 -31.42 15.19 -11.96
N LEU A 54 -30.92 16.41 -11.68
CA LEU A 54 -29.85 16.62 -10.70
C LEU A 54 -30.25 16.16 -9.29
N ASP A 55 -31.50 16.41 -8.90
CA ASP A 55 -32.02 16.03 -7.58
C ASP A 55 -32.11 14.50 -7.45
N ASP A 56 -32.47 13.82 -8.53
CA ASP A 56 -32.56 12.36 -8.59
C ASP A 56 -31.17 11.73 -8.57
N ALA A 57 -30.22 12.28 -9.32
CA ALA A 57 -28.82 11.86 -9.26
C ALA A 57 -28.21 12.09 -7.87
N ALA A 58 -28.49 13.22 -7.22
CA ALA A 58 -27.98 13.48 -5.87
C ALA A 58 -28.51 12.45 -4.87
N ARG A 59 -29.83 12.20 -4.90
CA ARG A 59 -30.47 11.18 -4.06
C ARG A 59 -29.94 9.77 -4.32
N LEU A 60 -29.62 9.43 -5.57
CA LEU A 60 -29.05 8.14 -5.95
C LEU A 60 -27.69 7.90 -5.27
N ASN A 61 -26.91 8.96 -5.06
CA ASN A 61 -25.58 8.93 -4.44
C ASN A 61 -25.61 9.35 -2.95
N GLY A 62 -26.80 9.43 -2.32
CA GLY A 62 -26.90 9.78 -0.91
C GLY A 62 -26.52 11.24 -0.57
N GLN A 63 -26.47 12.12 -1.57
CA GLN A 63 -26.05 13.51 -1.45
C GLN A 63 -27.22 14.50 -1.56
N GLY A 64 -27.01 15.73 -1.10
CA GLY A 64 -27.89 16.86 -1.43
C GLY A 64 -27.68 17.36 -2.87
N PRO A 65 -28.69 17.97 -3.53
CA PRO A 65 -28.51 18.51 -4.89
C PRO A 65 -27.41 19.57 -5.01
N ASP A 66 -27.31 20.46 -4.02
CA ASP A 66 -26.25 21.47 -3.96
C ASP A 66 -24.87 20.82 -3.75
N GLU A 67 -24.80 19.77 -2.93
CA GLU A 67 -23.56 19.03 -2.66
C GLU A 67 -23.05 18.32 -3.92
N LEU A 68 -23.90 17.59 -4.64
CA LEU A 68 -23.53 16.96 -5.91
C LEU A 68 -23.13 18.02 -6.95
N ARG A 69 -23.85 19.16 -6.99
CA ARG A 69 -23.52 20.25 -7.90
C ARG A 69 -22.14 20.83 -7.59
N GLU A 70 -21.85 21.11 -6.32
CA GLU A 70 -20.55 21.63 -5.88
C GLU A 70 -19.43 20.65 -6.18
N LEU A 71 -19.61 19.36 -5.83
CA LEU A 71 -18.68 18.30 -6.16
C LEU A 71 -18.33 18.30 -7.66
N LEU A 72 -19.33 18.32 -8.53
CA LEU A 72 -19.10 18.27 -9.97
C LEU A 72 -18.42 19.53 -10.52
N LEU A 73 -18.56 20.68 -9.87
CA LEU A 73 -17.97 21.94 -10.32
C LEU A 73 -16.54 22.12 -9.79
N ASP A 74 -16.28 21.66 -8.57
CA ASP A 74 -15.01 21.88 -7.87
C ASP A 74 -14.03 20.73 -8.08
N ASP A 75 -14.52 19.52 -8.36
CA ASP A 75 -13.71 18.35 -8.63
C ASP A 75 -13.84 17.89 -10.09
N SER A 76 -12.79 18.15 -10.87
CA SER A 76 -12.76 17.76 -12.27
C SER A 76 -12.58 16.25 -12.50
N THR A 77 -12.23 15.47 -11.47
CA THR A 77 -12.13 14.01 -11.54
C THR A 77 -13.39 13.30 -11.05
N ALA A 78 -14.38 14.01 -10.51
CA ALA A 78 -15.71 13.49 -10.22
C ALA A 78 -16.57 13.41 -11.49
N TRP A 79 -17.06 12.22 -11.83
CA TRP A 79 -17.91 11.97 -12.99
C TRP A 79 -19.26 11.42 -12.55
N VAL A 80 -20.29 11.73 -13.33
CA VAL A 80 -21.59 11.06 -13.26
C VAL A 80 -21.73 10.17 -14.48
N ASP A 81 -22.14 8.93 -14.25
CA ASP A 81 -22.34 7.93 -15.29
C ASP A 81 -23.67 8.09 -16.04
N THR A 82 -23.98 7.17 -16.96
CA THR A 82 -25.22 7.24 -17.77
C THR A 82 -26.50 7.06 -16.97
N GLU A 83 -26.41 6.57 -15.73
CA GLU A 83 -27.52 6.26 -14.83
C GLU A 83 -27.52 7.14 -13.57
N GLY A 84 -26.69 8.19 -13.54
CA GLY A 84 -26.64 9.15 -12.44
C GLY A 84 -25.70 8.80 -11.28
N ARG A 85 -24.91 7.70 -11.35
CA ARG A 85 -23.97 7.32 -10.27
C ARG A 85 -22.67 8.11 -10.36
N VAL A 86 -22.15 8.51 -9.20
CA VAL A 86 -20.86 9.18 -9.06
C VAL A 86 -19.72 8.16 -9.03
N PHE A 87 -18.67 8.46 -9.78
CA PHE A 87 -17.41 7.74 -9.74
C PHE A 87 -16.23 8.68 -9.99
N TYR A 88 -15.06 8.28 -9.55
CA TYR A 88 -13.84 9.06 -9.71
C TYR A 88 -12.95 8.54 -10.84
N ARG A 89 -12.29 9.48 -11.51
CA ARG A 89 -11.24 9.21 -12.52
C ARG A 89 -9.93 9.84 -12.10
N ASP A 90 -9.18 9.10 -11.31
CA ASP A 90 -8.08 9.66 -10.55
C ASP A 90 -6.83 9.79 -11.39
N VAL A 91 -6.52 11.02 -11.80
CA VAL A 91 -5.40 11.28 -12.70
C VAL A 91 -4.06 11.09 -11.99
N LEU A 92 -3.11 10.41 -12.66
CA LEU A 92 -1.76 10.33 -12.14
C LEU A 92 -1.17 11.76 -12.03
N PRO A 93 -0.72 12.20 -10.85
CA PRO A 93 0.03 13.44 -10.78
C PRO A 93 1.34 13.29 -11.57
N ASP A 94 1.82 14.38 -12.17
CA ASP A 94 3.05 14.46 -12.99
C ASP A 94 4.33 13.95 -12.28
N LEU A 95 4.27 13.62 -10.99
CA LEU A 95 5.37 13.25 -10.11
C LEU A 95 5.75 11.75 -10.14
N VAL A 96 4.87 10.87 -10.63
CA VAL A 96 5.11 9.42 -10.71
C VAL A 96 6.32 9.00 -11.60
N PRO A 97 6.76 9.73 -12.66
CA PRO A 97 7.81 9.23 -13.56
C PRO A 97 9.25 9.22 -13.01
N THR A 98 9.52 9.71 -11.79
CA THR A 98 10.92 9.95 -11.32
C THR A 98 11.34 9.22 -10.05
N LEU A 99 10.43 8.52 -9.36
CA LEU A 99 10.77 7.80 -8.14
C LEU A 99 11.36 6.42 -8.51
N ALA A 100 12.64 6.21 -8.18
CA ALA A 100 13.30 4.93 -8.40
C ALA A 100 12.65 3.83 -7.55
N PRO A 101 12.46 2.61 -8.08
CA PRO A 101 11.92 1.50 -7.30
C PRO A 101 12.77 1.27 -6.04
N THR A 102 12.11 1.04 -4.91
CA THR A 102 12.76 0.72 -3.64
C THR A 102 13.58 -0.55 -3.83
N ALA A 103 14.90 -0.43 -3.71
CA ALA A 103 15.80 -1.56 -3.82
C ALA A 103 15.68 -2.43 -2.56
N GLY A 104 14.88 -3.50 -2.65
CA GLY A 104 14.85 -4.58 -1.66
C GLY A 104 13.79 -4.41 -0.58
N ALA A 105 12.51 -4.47 -0.97
CA ALA A 105 11.42 -4.77 -0.05
C ALA A 105 11.80 -5.97 0.83
N SER A 106 11.66 -5.83 2.14
CA SER A 106 11.65 -6.99 3.02
C SER A 106 10.46 -7.86 2.58
N THR A 107 10.70 -9.15 2.36
CA THR A 107 9.63 -10.13 2.20
C THR A 107 9.46 -10.79 3.56
N PRO A 108 8.62 -10.24 4.45
CA PRO A 108 8.41 -10.85 5.77
C PRO A 108 7.79 -12.24 5.66
N TYR A 109 7.12 -12.55 4.53
CA TYR A 109 6.53 -13.85 4.25
C TYR A 109 7.32 -14.62 3.19
N ALA A 110 7.22 -15.95 3.23
CA ALA A 110 7.77 -16.78 2.18
C ALA A 110 7.07 -16.47 0.84
N LEU A 111 7.83 -16.42 -0.27
CA LEU A 111 7.30 -15.97 -1.57
C LEU A 111 6.14 -16.84 -2.09
N ASP A 112 6.06 -18.10 -1.69
CA ASP A 112 4.97 -19.01 -2.02
C ASP A 112 3.67 -18.70 -1.25
N GLN A 113 3.74 -17.94 -0.15
CA GLN A 113 2.59 -17.45 0.61
C GLN A 113 1.98 -16.16 0.05
N THR A 114 2.58 -15.56 -0.98
CA THR A 114 2.20 -14.22 -1.49
C THR A 114 0.73 -14.08 -1.90
N PHE A 115 0.05 -15.17 -2.28
CA PHE A 115 -1.38 -15.20 -2.63
C PHE A 115 -2.22 -15.93 -1.57
N ARG A 116 -1.78 -15.82 -0.31
CA ARG A 116 -2.38 -16.42 0.90
C ARG A 116 -2.26 -15.47 2.10
N LEU A 117 -2.06 -14.18 1.83
CA LEU A 117 -1.86 -13.17 2.87
C LEU A 117 -3.21 -12.64 3.33
N HIS A 118 -3.32 -12.38 4.62
CA HIS A 118 -4.54 -11.94 5.29
C HIS A 118 -4.14 -11.04 6.46
N SER A 119 -4.68 -9.83 6.53
CA SER A 119 -4.38 -8.89 7.61
C SER A 119 -5.19 -9.20 8.86
N LYS A 120 -6.40 -9.76 8.66
CA LYS A 120 -7.32 -10.14 9.73
C LYS A 120 -8.18 -11.34 9.32
N PRO A 121 -7.60 -12.56 9.25
CA PRO A 121 -8.35 -13.76 8.88
C PRO A 121 -9.62 -13.92 9.72
N GLY A 122 -10.75 -14.16 9.06
CA GLY A 122 -12.04 -14.36 9.72
C GLY A 122 -12.82 -13.08 10.02
N SER A 123 -12.33 -11.91 9.58
CA SER A 123 -13.19 -10.72 9.52
C SER A 123 -14.41 -10.98 8.62
N ALA A 124 -15.52 -10.34 8.96
CA ALA A 124 -16.74 -10.36 8.16
C ALA A 124 -16.69 -9.32 7.02
N ARG A 125 -15.59 -8.59 6.89
CA ARG A 125 -15.34 -7.62 5.81
C ARG A 125 -14.06 -7.99 5.07
N THR A 126 -14.05 -7.81 3.76
CA THR A 126 -12.89 -8.14 2.93
C THR A 126 -12.54 -7.03 1.94
N ILE A 127 -11.26 -6.70 1.84
CA ILE A 127 -10.69 -5.96 0.71
C ILE A 127 -9.77 -6.94 -0.02
N PHE A 128 -10.21 -7.40 -1.19
CA PHE A 128 -9.42 -8.32 -2.00
C PHE A 128 -8.54 -7.56 -2.98
N LEU A 129 -7.22 -7.64 -2.78
CA LEU A 129 -6.22 -7.13 -3.71
C LEU A 129 -5.97 -8.16 -4.81
N ASP A 130 -6.70 -8.01 -5.90
CA ASP A 130 -6.63 -8.91 -7.05
C ASP A 130 -5.49 -8.52 -7.99
N PHE A 131 -4.40 -9.27 -7.92
CA PHE A 131 -3.25 -9.12 -8.81
C PHE A 131 -3.27 -10.07 -10.00
N ASP A 132 -3.99 -11.19 -9.97
CA ASP A 132 -3.94 -12.21 -11.02
C ASP A 132 -5.02 -12.04 -12.10
N GLY A 133 -5.96 -11.13 -11.87
CA GLY A 133 -6.99 -10.72 -12.79
C GLY A 133 -8.17 -11.69 -12.84
N GLY A 134 -9.30 -11.22 -13.33
CA GLY A 134 -10.56 -11.93 -13.15
C GLY A 134 -11.62 -11.52 -14.14
N SER A 135 -12.81 -12.07 -13.95
CA SER A 135 -13.99 -11.59 -14.66
C SER A 135 -14.49 -10.31 -13.98
N VAL A 136 -14.84 -9.30 -14.78
CA VAL A 136 -15.58 -8.10 -14.36
C VAL A 136 -16.95 -8.03 -15.07
N ALA A 137 -17.40 -9.16 -15.62
CA ALA A 137 -18.71 -9.28 -16.27
C ALA A 137 -19.83 -8.84 -15.33
N GLY A 138 -20.80 -8.10 -15.87
CA GLY A 138 -21.94 -7.59 -15.10
C GLY A 138 -21.69 -6.25 -14.40
N SER A 139 -20.44 -5.80 -14.30
CA SER A 139 -20.11 -4.47 -13.80
C SER A 139 -20.60 -3.35 -14.72
N ASP A 140 -20.81 -2.18 -14.13
CA ASP A 140 -21.10 -0.96 -14.88
C ASP A 140 -19.92 -0.49 -15.72
N TRP A 141 -18.69 -0.88 -15.34
CA TRP A 141 -17.52 -0.71 -16.21
C TRP A 141 -17.69 -1.41 -17.56
N VAL A 142 -18.23 -2.63 -17.60
CA VAL A 142 -18.49 -3.37 -18.85
C VAL A 142 -19.75 -2.89 -19.55
N ARG A 143 -20.77 -2.45 -18.80
CA ARG A 143 -22.04 -2.00 -19.38
C ARG A 143 -21.94 -0.64 -20.06
N GLN A 144 -21.12 0.25 -19.51
CA GLN A 144 -21.06 1.66 -19.92
C GLN A 144 -19.83 1.99 -20.77
N TYR A 145 -18.80 1.15 -20.71
CA TYR A 145 -17.57 1.33 -21.46
C TYR A 145 -17.26 0.09 -22.30
N ASP A 146 -16.43 0.25 -23.33
CA ASP A 146 -15.93 -0.85 -24.16
C ASP A 146 -14.83 -1.64 -23.42
N VAL A 147 -15.20 -2.26 -22.29
CA VAL A 147 -14.31 -2.99 -21.39
C VAL A 147 -14.52 -4.50 -21.57
N ASP A 148 -13.43 -5.23 -21.79
CA ASP A 148 -13.49 -6.68 -21.90
C ASP A 148 -13.95 -7.30 -20.57
N ALA A 149 -14.89 -8.25 -20.63
CA ALA A 149 -15.39 -8.91 -19.43
C ALA A 149 -14.30 -9.69 -18.67
N LYS A 150 -13.23 -10.14 -19.34
CA LYS A 150 -12.09 -10.82 -18.73
C LYS A 150 -10.88 -9.91 -18.74
N GLN A 151 -10.31 -9.67 -17.56
CA GLN A 151 -9.22 -8.73 -17.37
C GLN A 151 -7.93 -9.46 -17.02
N PRO A 152 -6.77 -9.04 -17.58
CA PRO A 152 -5.49 -9.54 -17.14
C PRO A 152 -5.15 -8.97 -15.75
N GLY A 153 -4.39 -9.74 -14.99
CA GLY A 153 -3.77 -9.24 -13.76
C GLY A 153 -2.61 -8.28 -14.01
N TRP A 154 -1.99 -7.88 -12.91
CA TRP A 154 -0.75 -7.13 -12.90
C TRP A 154 0.45 -8.05 -13.16
N SER A 155 1.36 -7.59 -14.00
CA SER A 155 2.65 -8.23 -14.24
C SER A 155 3.66 -7.22 -14.79
N ILE A 156 4.92 -7.34 -14.37
CA ILE A 156 6.04 -6.52 -14.86
C ILE A 156 6.67 -7.11 -16.14
N ASP A 157 6.44 -8.40 -16.41
CA ASP A 157 7.02 -9.12 -17.55
C ASP A 157 5.98 -9.79 -18.48
N ARG A 158 4.68 -9.58 -18.20
CA ARG A 158 3.51 -10.13 -18.90
C ARG A 158 3.38 -11.65 -18.79
N SER A 159 4.01 -12.25 -17.79
CA SER A 159 3.83 -13.65 -17.42
C SER A 159 2.65 -13.80 -16.47
N SER A 160 1.81 -14.81 -16.67
CA SER A 160 0.82 -15.21 -15.66
C SER A 160 1.47 -15.93 -14.47
N ALA A 161 2.72 -16.37 -14.60
CA ALA A 161 3.50 -16.92 -13.52
C ALA A 161 4.31 -15.81 -12.85
N PHE A 162 3.89 -15.39 -11.66
CA PHE A 162 4.55 -14.36 -10.86
C PHE A 162 5.98 -14.76 -10.48
N SER A 163 6.94 -13.96 -10.94
CA SER A 163 8.34 -14.03 -10.58
C SER A 163 8.59 -13.72 -9.10
N SER A 164 9.79 -14.02 -8.60
CA SER A 164 10.17 -13.66 -7.23
C SER A 164 10.18 -12.15 -6.98
N GLU A 165 10.46 -11.35 -8.00
CA GLU A 165 10.43 -9.88 -7.93
C GLU A 165 9.00 -9.37 -7.85
N GLU A 166 8.12 -9.90 -8.69
CA GLU A 166 6.70 -9.56 -8.66
C GLU A 166 6.06 -9.94 -7.32
N ARG A 167 6.36 -11.13 -6.82
CA ARG A 167 5.87 -11.57 -5.51
C ARG A 167 6.32 -10.65 -4.38
N ALA A 168 7.57 -10.19 -4.41
CA ALA A 168 8.07 -9.23 -3.42
C ALA A 168 7.31 -7.90 -3.47
N ILE A 169 7.00 -7.39 -4.67
CA ILE A 169 6.18 -6.18 -4.85
C ILE A 169 4.76 -6.39 -4.33
N VAL A 170 4.13 -7.54 -4.62
CA VAL A 170 2.77 -7.86 -4.11
C VAL A 170 2.75 -7.85 -2.57
N GLN A 171 3.76 -8.45 -1.91
CA GLN A 171 3.84 -8.42 -0.45
C GLN A 171 4.05 -7.01 0.11
N ASP A 172 4.81 -6.16 -0.58
CA ASP A 172 5.04 -4.77 -0.19
C ASP A 172 3.75 -3.95 -0.34
N VAL A 173 3.05 -4.08 -1.47
CA VAL A 173 1.73 -3.45 -1.67
C VAL A 173 0.74 -3.89 -0.58
N TRP A 174 0.61 -5.20 -0.36
CA TRP A 174 -0.32 -5.73 0.63
C TRP A 174 -0.01 -5.23 2.04
N GLN A 175 1.26 -5.14 2.45
CA GLN A 175 1.62 -4.61 3.77
C GLN A 175 1.16 -3.17 3.99
N ARG A 176 1.28 -2.31 2.96
CA ARG A 176 0.91 -0.90 3.05
C ARG A 176 -0.59 -0.71 3.09
N VAL A 177 -1.33 -1.39 2.22
CA VAL A 177 -2.80 -1.34 2.24
C VAL A 177 -3.34 -1.97 3.53
N ALA A 178 -2.72 -3.04 4.03
CA ALA A 178 -3.09 -3.64 5.30
C ALA A 178 -2.85 -2.72 6.51
N GLU A 179 -1.82 -1.87 6.44
CA GLU A 179 -1.53 -0.84 7.45
C GLU A 179 -2.56 0.31 7.36
N ASP A 180 -2.86 0.83 6.17
CA ASP A 180 -3.87 1.89 5.97
C ASP A 180 -5.24 1.49 6.53
N TYR A 181 -5.63 0.22 6.38
CA TYR A 181 -6.90 -0.31 6.88
C TYR A 181 -6.80 -1.02 8.25
N ALA A 182 -5.63 -1.02 8.89
CA ALA A 182 -5.42 -1.63 10.21
C ALA A 182 -6.38 -1.14 11.32
N PRO A 183 -6.86 0.12 11.32
CA PRO A 183 -7.83 0.60 12.31
C PRO A 183 -9.22 -0.06 12.23
N PHE A 184 -9.53 -0.77 11.14
CA PHE A 184 -10.85 -1.34 10.89
C PHE A 184 -10.88 -2.86 11.07
N ASP A 185 -12.04 -3.42 11.40
CA ASP A 185 -12.28 -4.86 11.35
C ASP A 185 -12.52 -5.29 9.89
N VAL A 186 -11.43 -5.42 9.15
CA VAL A 186 -11.42 -5.85 7.75
C VAL A 186 -10.22 -6.75 7.46
N ASP A 187 -10.43 -7.77 6.64
CA ASP A 187 -9.37 -8.59 6.09
C ASP A 187 -8.93 -8.04 4.73
N VAL A 188 -7.76 -7.38 4.69
CA VAL A 188 -7.06 -7.07 3.46
C VAL A 188 -6.31 -8.33 3.03
N THR A 189 -6.64 -8.87 1.86
CA THR A 189 -6.11 -10.17 1.42
C THR A 189 -5.65 -10.17 -0.03
N THR A 190 -4.62 -10.97 -0.31
CA THR A 190 -4.19 -11.32 -1.68
C THR A 190 -4.65 -12.72 -2.09
N GLN A 191 -5.36 -13.43 -1.20
CA GLN A 191 -5.98 -14.70 -1.51
C GLN A 191 -7.38 -14.43 -2.06
N ASP A 192 -7.76 -15.05 -3.18
CA ASP A 192 -9.15 -15.01 -3.65
C ASP A 192 -10.08 -15.52 -2.53
N PRO A 193 -10.94 -14.67 -1.96
CA PRO A 193 -11.78 -15.03 -0.83
C PRO A 193 -13.06 -15.74 -1.30
N GLY A 194 -13.28 -15.85 -2.62
CA GLY A 194 -14.51 -16.35 -3.23
C GLY A 194 -15.62 -15.30 -3.28
N ALA A 195 -16.58 -15.49 -4.19
CA ALA A 195 -17.64 -14.52 -4.45
C ALA A 195 -18.50 -14.18 -3.22
N ALA A 196 -18.73 -15.13 -2.32
CA ALA A 196 -19.54 -14.93 -1.11
C ALA A 196 -18.90 -14.03 -0.05
N ALA A 197 -17.59 -13.78 -0.14
CA ALA A 197 -16.90 -12.84 0.73
C ALA A 197 -16.82 -11.42 0.13
N ILE A 198 -17.26 -11.25 -1.13
CA ILE A 198 -17.31 -9.96 -1.82
C ILE A 198 -18.76 -9.52 -1.95
N ALA A 199 -19.60 -10.30 -2.62
CA ALA A 199 -20.99 -9.95 -2.90
C ALA A 199 -21.78 -9.69 -1.62
N ARG A 200 -22.66 -8.68 -1.66
CA ARG A 200 -23.59 -8.37 -0.57
C ARG A 200 -25.03 -8.55 -1.04
N SER A 201 -25.66 -9.67 -0.69
CA SER A 201 -26.98 -10.02 -1.23
C SER A 201 -28.13 -9.14 -0.72
N GLY A 202 -27.98 -8.51 0.44
CA GLY A 202 -28.98 -7.64 1.07
C GLY A 202 -28.50 -7.08 2.40
N ALA A 203 -29.31 -6.23 3.05
CA ALA A 203 -28.94 -5.59 4.32
C ALA A 203 -28.72 -6.57 5.50
N GLY A 204 -29.28 -7.77 5.43
CA GLY A 204 -29.04 -8.85 6.41
C GLY A 204 -27.75 -9.64 6.15
N ASP A 205 -27.10 -9.41 5.02
CA ASP A 205 -25.84 -10.04 4.66
C ASP A 205 -24.69 -9.31 5.35
N SER A 206 -24.11 -9.97 6.34
CA SER A 206 -23.04 -9.42 7.14
C SER A 206 -21.66 -9.90 6.71
N VAL A 207 -21.51 -10.63 5.61
CA VAL A 207 -20.21 -11.07 5.08
C VAL A 207 -20.08 -10.61 3.64
N PHE A 208 -19.27 -9.59 3.41
CA PHE A 208 -19.14 -8.94 2.11
C PHE A 208 -17.84 -8.13 2.06
N GLY A 209 -17.53 -7.58 0.89
CA GLY A 209 -16.28 -6.88 0.68
C GLY A 209 -16.23 -6.15 -0.64
N THR A 210 -15.05 -5.66 -0.98
CA THR A 210 -14.79 -5.05 -2.29
C THR A 210 -13.56 -5.68 -2.93
N ARG A 211 -13.55 -5.69 -4.26
CA ARG A 211 -12.40 -6.12 -5.05
C ARG A 211 -11.68 -4.88 -5.56
N VAL A 212 -10.39 -4.81 -5.24
CA VAL A 212 -9.46 -3.87 -5.86
C VAL A 212 -8.69 -4.63 -6.93
N LEU A 213 -8.97 -4.36 -8.20
CA LEU A 213 -8.35 -5.02 -9.34
C LEU A 213 -7.10 -4.25 -9.79
N ILE A 214 -5.93 -4.83 -9.54
CA ILE A 214 -4.64 -4.28 -9.95
C ILE A 214 -4.24 -4.90 -11.28
N THR A 215 -4.06 -4.06 -12.31
CA THR A 215 -3.76 -4.53 -13.67
C THR A 215 -2.67 -3.71 -14.36
N THR A 216 -1.88 -4.39 -15.21
CA THR A 216 -1.04 -3.74 -16.23
C THR A 216 -1.65 -3.84 -17.64
N GLY A 217 -2.88 -4.36 -17.73
CA GLY A 217 -3.71 -4.31 -18.93
C GLY A 217 -4.08 -2.87 -19.29
N THR A 218 -4.11 -2.57 -20.58
CA THR A 218 -4.34 -1.20 -21.09
C THR A 218 -5.70 -1.02 -21.77
N GLN A 219 -6.43 -2.11 -22.04
CA GLN A 219 -7.74 -2.05 -22.71
C GLN A 219 -8.74 -1.26 -21.86
N ALA A 220 -8.95 -1.70 -20.60
CA ALA A 220 -9.91 -1.05 -19.72
C ALA A 220 -9.47 0.38 -19.37
N HIS A 221 -8.17 0.56 -19.12
CA HIS A 221 -7.57 1.89 -18.88
C HIS A 221 -7.88 2.87 -20.02
N HIS A 222 -7.64 2.47 -21.27
CA HIS A 222 -7.92 3.31 -22.42
C HIS A 222 -9.42 3.54 -22.65
N ALA A 223 -10.27 2.54 -22.36
CA ALA A 223 -11.72 2.65 -22.54
C ALA A 223 -12.34 3.63 -21.53
N ILE A 224 -11.88 3.58 -20.27
CA ILE A 224 -12.45 4.38 -19.18
C ILE A 224 -11.79 5.76 -19.09
N CYS A 225 -10.46 5.82 -19.13
CA CYS A 225 -9.69 7.05 -18.91
C CYS A 225 -9.18 7.70 -20.21
N GLY A 226 -9.29 7.01 -21.35
CA GLY A 226 -8.75 7.48 -22.61
C GLY A 226 -7.29 7.09 -22.81
N SER A 227 -6.82 7.20 -24.06
CA SER A 227 -5.50 6.71 -24.47
C SER A 227 -4.41 7.79 -24.53
N LYS A 228 -4.75 9.05 -24.24
CA LYS A 228 -3.79 10.14 -24.21
C LYS A 228 -3.17 10.24 -22.83
N ALA A 229 -1.86 10.48 -22.76
CA ALA A 229 -1.15 10.66 -21.50
C ALA A 229 -1.77 11.74 -20.60
N THR A 230 -2.34 12.80 -21.20
CA THR A 230 -3.03 13.90 -20.49
C THR A 230 -4.42 13.54 -19.96
N GLN A 231 -4.89 12.31 -20.19
CA GLN A 231 -6.20 11.80 -19.76
C GLN A 231 -6.05 10.51 -18.93
N ALA A 232 -4.82 10.00 -18.79
CA ALA A 232 -4.57 8.72 -18.14
C ALA A 232 -4.74 8.81 -16.61
N CYS A 233 -5.68 8.02 -16.08
CA CYS A 233 -5.88 7.84 -14.65
C CYS A 233 -4.92 6.78 -14.06
N ALA A 234 -4.65 6.86 -12.76
CA ALA A 234 -4.01 5.86 -11.92
C ALA A 234 -5.00 4.77 -11.52
N GLY A 235 -6.25 5.16 -11.26
CA GLY A 235 -7.33 4.29 -10.85
C GLY A 235 -8.69 4.92 -11.12
N VAL A 236 -9.74 4.12 -10.88
CA VAL A 236 -11.14 4.54 -10.91
C VAL A 236 -11.94 3.71 -9.92
N ALA A 237 -12.92 4.34 -9.26
CA ALA A 237 -13.85 3.68 -8.38
C ALA A 237 -15.20 4.40 -8.34
N TYR A 238 -16.28 3.62 -8.24
CA TYR A 238 -17.60 4.16 -7.90
C TYR A 238 -17.65 4.53 -6.42
N LEU A 239 -18.32 5.64 -6.12
CA LEU A 239 -18.61 6.04 -4.75
C LEU A 239 -19.63 5.07 -4.11
N ASP A 240 -19.50 4.82 -2.81
CA ASP A 240 -20.46 4.05 -2.00
C ASP A 240 -20.75 2.61 -2.46
N GLY A 241 -19.82 2.01 -3.20
CA GLY A 241 -19.96 0.64 -3.71
C GLY A 241 -19.83 -0.46 -2.65
N PHE A 242 -19.13 -0.21 -1.54
CA PHE A 242 -18.77 -1.23 -0.56
C PHE A 242 -19.99 -1.76 0.20
N ASP A 243 -20.79 -0.86 0.79
CA ASP A 243 -22.02 -1.20 1.54
C ASP A 243 -23.27 -1.16 0.64
N ALA A 244 -23.15 -1.00 -0.68
CA ALA A 244 -24.29 -1.22 -1.57
C ALA A 244 -24.84 -2.65 -1.43
N ILE A 245 -26.09 -2.89 -1.83
CA ILE A 245 -26.74 -4.20 -1.72
C ILE A 245 -27.24 -4.74 -3.07
N GLY A 246 -27.32 -6.06 -3.16
CA GLY A 246 -27.86 -6.79 -4.30
C GLY A 246 -27.12 -6.46 -5.59
N THR A 247 -27.86 -6.31 -6.68
CA THR A 247 -27.27 -6.04 -8.01
C THR A 247 -26.53 -4.71 -8.09
N THR A 248 -26.86 -3.74 -7.23
CA THR A 248 -26.14 -2.46 -7.21
C THR A 248 -24.70 -2.68 -6.75
N HIS A 249 -24.50 -3.44 -5.66
CA HIS A 249 -23.16 -3.80 -5.20
C HIS A 249 -22.33 -4.47 -6.31
N ASP A 250 -22.88 -5.52 -6.92
CA ASP A 250 -22.18 -6.28 -7.97
C ASP A 250 -21.80 -5.40 -9.18
N ARG A 251 -22.65 -4.42 -9.51
CA ARG A 251 -22.44 -3.52 -10.65
C ARG A 251 -21.34 -2.49 -10.42
N LEU A 252 -21.18 -2.00 -9.19
CA LEU A 252 -20.19 -0.97 -8.85
C LEU A 252 -18.78 -1.55 -8.65
N GLN A 253 -18.62 -2.87 -8.65
CA GLN A 253 -17.32 -3.56 -8.57
C GLN A 253 -16.60 -3.64 -9.95
N PRO A 254 -15.27 -3.75 -9.99
CA PRO A 254 -14.31 -3.52 -8.91
C PRO A 254 -13.90 -2.04 -8.82
N ALA A 255 -13.16 -1.68 -7.77
CA ALA A 255 -12.26 -0.54 -7.79
C ALA A 255 -11.00 -0.91 -8.59
N TRP A 256 -10.45 0.01 -9.38
CA TRP A 256 -9.36 -0.30 -10.33
C TRP A 256 -8.06 0.40 -9.99
N VAL A 257 -6.94 -0.31 -10.15
CA VAL A 257 -5.59 0.26 -10.14
C VAL A 257 -4.91 -0.05 -11.47
N PHE A 258 -4.70 0.98 -12.30
CA PHE A 258 -4.03 0.92 -13.60
C PHE A 258 -2.52 1.15 -13.46
N ALA A 259 -1.81 0.12 -13.04
CA ALA A 259 -0.38 0.18 -12.72
C ALA A 259 0.56 0.09 -13.93
N ALA A 260 0.07 0.15 -15.18
CA ALA A 260 0.90 -0.01 -16.38
C ALA A 260 2.04 1.01 -16.51
N ASN A 261 1.87 2.23 -15.98
CA ASN A 261 2.86 3.31 -16.03
C ASN A 261 3.85 3.31 -14.86
N PHE A 262 3.56 2.57 -13.79
CA PHE A 262 4.37 2.50 -12.58
C PHE A 262 4.43 1.05 -12.03
N PRO A 263 4.63 0.04 -12.89
CA PRO A 263 4.36 -1.35 -12.52
C PRO A 263 5.33 -1.85 -11.44
N THR A 264 6.49 -1.22 -11.24
CA THR A 264 7.46 -1.60 -10.21
C THR A 264 7.41 -0.75 -8.95
N PHE A 265 6.52 0.25 -8.89
CA PHE A 265 6.46 1.20 -7.78
C PHE A 265 5.43 0.74 -6.75
N ALA A 266 5.85 -0.15 -5.83
CA ALA A 266 4.96 -0.77 -4.83
C ALA A 266 4.17 0.26 -4.02
N LYS A 267 4.84 1.30 -3.49
CA LYS A 267 4.14 2.39 -2.79
C LYS A 267 3.06 3.01 -3.67
N GLY A 268 3.36 3.35 -4.92
CA GLY A 268 2.34 3.96 -5.78
C GLY A 268 1.15 3.05 -6.10
N ILE A 269 1.37 1.75 -6.22
CA ILE A 269 0.27 0.78 -6.36
C ILE A 269 -0.57 0.73 -5.07
N ALA A 270 0.08 0.73 -3.90
CA ALA A 270 -0.60 0.71 -2.61
C ALA A 270 -1.42 1.97 -2.34
N GLU A 271 -0.82 3.16 -2.52
CA GLU A 271 -1.52 4.43 -2.32
C GLU A 271 -2.75 4.51 -3.22
N THR A 272 -2.63 4.08 -4.48
CA THR A 272 -3.79 4.03 -5.39
C THR A 272 -4.80 2.98 -4.90
N ALA A 273 -4.39 1.77 -4.54
CA ALA A 273 -5.30 0.74 -4.04
C ALA A 273 -6.10 1.19 -2.80
N SER A 274 -5.45 1.83 -1.83
CA SER A 274 -6.09 2.34 -0.63
C SER A 274 -7.08 3.47 -0.95
N HIS A 275 -6.70 4.39 -1.83
CA HIS A 275 -7.51 5.51 -2.29
C HIS A 275 -8.79 5.05 -3.02
N GLU A 276 -8.65 4.15 -3.98
CA GLU A 276 -9.78 3.65 -4.77
C GLU A 276 -10.74 2.80 -3.92
N ALA A 277 -10.20 2.01 -2.98
CA ALA A 277 -11.03 1.34 -1.98
C ALA A 277 -11.75 2.36 -1.08
N GLY A 278 -11.10 3.49 -0.76
CA GLY A 278 -11.68 4.60 0.01
C GLY A 278 -12.92 5.21 -0.67
N HIS A 279 -12.90 5.40 -1.98
CA HIS A 279 -14.09 5.83 -2.73
C HIS A 279 -15.24 4.83 -2.61
N THR A 280 -14.97 3.52 -2.66
CA THR A 280 -16.05 2.53 -2.44
C THR A 280 -16.66 2.64 -1.05
N LEU A 281 -15.93 3.21 -0.09
CA LEU A 281 -16.34 3.48 1.29
C LEU A 281 -16.88 4.90 1.50
N GLY A 282 -17.17 5.61 0.40
CA GLY A 282 -17.83 6.92 0.43
C GLY A 282 -16.92 8.11 0.67
N LEU A 283 -15.60 7.95 0.56
CA LEU A 283 -14.68 9.07 0.71
C LEU A 283 -14.57 9.89 -0.57
N HIS A 284 -14.59 11.21 -0.42
CA HIS A 284 -14.29 12.17 -1.48
C HIS A 284 -12.82 12.61 -1.38
N HIS A 285 -12.34 13.37 -2.37
CA HIS A 285 -10.95 13.82 -2.36
C HIS A 285 -10.62 14.78 -1.21
N ASP A 286 -9.43 14.60 -0.67
CA ASP A 286 -8.78 15.57 0.21
C ASP A 286 -8.05 16.61 -0.63
N GLY A 287 -8.76 17.67 -1.01
CA GLY A 287 -8.26 18.74 -1.86
C GLY A 287 -7.90 20.03 -1.14
N THR A 288 -7.72 21.10 -1.91
CA THR A 288 -7.54 22.46 -1.42
C THR A 288 -8.46 23.42 -2.17
N ASP A 289 -8.50 24.68 -1.72
CA ASP A 289 -9.15 25.79 -2.44
C ASP A 289 -8.69 26.01 -3.90
N LYS A 290 -7.70 25.26 -4.39
CA LYS A 290 -7.10 25.42 -5.73
C LYS A 290 -6.80 24.11 -6.46
N ALA A 291 -7.01 22.96 -5.83
CA ALA A 291 -6.64 21.68 -6.38
C ALA A 291 -7.53 20.59 -5.80
N GLU A 292 -7.98 19.69 -6.66
CA GLU A 292 -8.79 18.52 -6.31
C GLU A 292 -8.02 17.61 -5.34
N TYR A 293 -6.70 17.52 -5.53
CA TYR A 293 -5.79 16.73 -4.70
C TYR A 293 -4.86 17.61 -3.87
N TYR A 294 -4.85 17.40 -2.57
CA TYR A 294 -3.83 17.96 -1.69
C TYR A 294 -2.57 17.11 -1.66
N SER A 295 -1.50 17.61 -2.28
CA SER A 295 -0.19 16.93 -2.37
C SER A 295 0.53 16.66 -1.03
N GLY A 296 -0.08 17.02 0.10
CA GLY A 296 0.54 16.99 1.41
C GLY A 296 1.60 18.07 1.63
N HIS A 297 2.23 18.02 2.80
CA HIS A 297 3.28 18.94 3.22
C HIS A 297 4.26 18.24 4.16
N GLY A 298 5.50 18.74 4.21
CA GLY A 298 6.55 18.07 4.97
C GLY A 298 6.67 16.60 4.55
N MET A 299 6.55 15.70 5.52
CA MET A 299 6.59 14.24 5.34
C MET A 299 5.22 13.57 5.24
N TRP A 300 4.12 14.34 5.35
CA TRP A 300 2.75 13.84 5.47
C TRP A 300 1.90 14.19 4.24
N ALA A 301 1.00 13.28 3.86
CA ALA A 301 -0.12 13.54 2.96
C ALA A 301 -1.37 12.77 3.42
N PRO A 302 -2.57 13.26 3.11
CA PRO A 302 -3.77 12.45 3.28
C PRO A 302 -3.87 11.39 2.18
N ILE A 303 -4.41 10.21 2.51
CA ILE A 303 -4.63 9.10 1.56
C ILE A 303 -5.52 9.56 0.40
N MET A 304 -6.57 10.35 0.68
CA MET A 304 -7.50 10.87 -0.33
C MET A 304 -6.99 12.10 -1.10
N GLY A 305 -5.75 12.56 -0.87
CA GLY A 305 -5.24 13.81 -1.48
C GLY A 305 -4.25 13.65 -2.62
N GLY A 306 -4.02 12.44 -3.14
CA GLY A 306 -3.15 12.20 -4.31
C GLY A 306 -1.66 12.52 -4.10
N GLY A 307 -1.28 12.97 -2.90
CA GLY A 307 0.06 13.39 -2.51
C GLY A 307 0.93 12.32 -1.85
N GLY A 308 0.40 11.12 -1.63
CA GLY A 308 1.08 10.07 -0.86
C GLY A 308 2.40 9.59 -1.47
N TYR A 309 2.51 9.60 -2.80
CA TYR A 309 3.70 9.09 -3.52
C TYR A 309 5.04 9.67 -3.03
N PRO A 310 5.20 11.00 -2.85
CA PRO A 310 6.44 11.60 -2.33
C PRO A 310 6.51 11.75 -0.79
N LYS A 311 5.61 11.15 0.00
CA LYS A 311 5.51 11.41 1.46
C LYS A 311 5.72 10.16 2.28
N ALA A 312 6.56 10.22 3.30
CA ALA A 312 6.90 9.05 4.11
C ALA A 312 5.73 8.57 5.00
N VAL A 313 4.86 9.48 5.42
CA VAL A 313 3.64 9.19 6.18
C VAL A 313 2.43 9.56 5.33
N THR A 314 1.50 8.63 5.21
CA THR A 314 0.18 8.81 4.62
C THR A 314 -0.85 8.38 5.65
N GLN A 315 -1.97 9.09 5.75
CA GLN A 315 -2.97 8.80 6.79
C GLN A 315 -4.38 9.19 6.31
N TRP A 316 -5.40 8.61 6.93
CA TRP A 316 -6.77 9.15 6.87
C TRP A 316 -6.82 10.57 7.45
N SER A 317 -7.72 11.41 6.95
CA SER A 317 -7.84 12.82 7.32
C SER A 317 -9.20 13.20 7.91
N GLN A 318 -9.21 14.37 8.53
CA GLN A 318 -10.40 15.12 8.88
C GLN A 318 -10.40 16.53 8.25
N GLY A 319 -9.61 16.71 7.19
CA GLY A 319 -9.41 18.01 6.53
C GLY A 319 -8.78 19.08 7.44
N SER A 320 -8.04 18.72 8.49
CA SER A 320 -7.44 19.70 9.42
C SER A 320 -6.35 20.57 8.80
N TYR A 321 -5.81 20.19 7.64
CA TYR A 321 -4.72 20.92 6.98
C TYR A 321 -5.18 22.26 6.39
N ALA A 322 -4.21 23.13 6.13
CA ALA A 322 -4.49 24.47 5.64
C ALA A 322 -5.18 24.42 4.26
N LYS A 323 -6.30 25.16 4.13
CA LYS A 323 -7.08 25.31 2.89
C LYS A 323 -7.79 24.04 2.43
N ALA A 324 -7.94 23.02 3.26
CA ALA A 324 -8.76 21.86 2.96
C ALA A 324 -10.16 22.30 2.50
N ASN A 325 -10.57 21.86 1.31
CA ASN A 325 -11.91 22.06 0.75
C ASN A 325 -12.88 20.94 1.18
N ASN A 326 -12.34 19.76 1.51
CA ASN A 326 -13.06 18.67 2.15
C ASN A 326 -12.76 18.63 3.65
N ARG A 327 -13.77 18.30 4.45
CA ARG A 327 -13.74 18.22 5.92
C ARG A 327 -14.39 16.93 6.43
N GLU A 328 -14.51 15.92 5.59
CA GLU A 328 -14.93 14.58 5.96
C GLU A 328 -14.11 14.05 7.11
N ASP A 329 -14.77 13.46 8.12
CA ASP A 329 -14.12 12.59 9.08
C ASP A 329 -14.01 11.21 8.42
N ASP A 330 -12.89 10.97 7.73
CA ASP A 330 -12.66 9.75 6.95
C ASP A 330 -12.95 8.47 7.74
N VAL A 331 -12.50 8.39 9.00
CA VAL A 331 -12.69 7.20 9.84
C VAL A 331 -14.17 6.98 10.11
N ALA A 332 -14.92 8.04 10.39
CA ALA A 332 -16.36 7.96 10.58
C ALA A 332 -17.12 7.65 9.29
N VAL A 333 -16.69 8.17 8.13
CA VAL A 333 -17.28 7.86 6.82
C VAL A 333 -17.07 6.39 6.47
N ILE A 334 -15.83 5.90 6.55
CA ILE A 334 -15.51 4.48 6.35
C ILE A 334 -16.35 3.58 7.27
N THR A 335 -16.50 3.97 8.54
CA THR A 335 -17.31 3.23 9.53
C THR A 335 -18.78 3.16 9.15
N ARG A 336 -19.36 4.26 8.65
CA ARG A 336 -20.76 4.31 8.21
C ARG A 336 -20.99 3.52 6.93
N ASN A 337 -19.98 3.41 6.07
CA ASN A 337 -20.03 2.74 4.76
C ASN A 337 -19.48 1.31 4.79
N GLY A 338 -19.66 0.61 5.90
CA GLY A 338 -19.57 -0.85 5.95
C GLY A 338 -18.32 -1.42 6.61
N LEU A 339 -17.32 -0.61 7.00
CA LEU A 339 -16.12 -1.09 7.69
C LEU A 339 -16.09 -0.64 9.16
N PRO A 340 -16.60 -1.46 10.11
CA PRO A 340 -16.55 -1.10 11.52
C PRO A 340 -15.11 -0.94 12.02
N VAL A 341 -14.91 -0.03 12.98
CA VAL A 341 -13.62 0.10 13.69
C VAL A 341 -13.28 -1.21 14.40
N ARG A 342 -11.99 -1.53 14.43
CA ARG A 342 -11.45 -2.70 15.13
C ARG A 342 -11.80 -2.65 16.62
N ALA A 343 -12.04 -3.80 17.21
CA ALA A 343 -12.24 -3.90 18.66
C ALA A 343 -10.93 -3.60 19.40
N ASP A 344 -11.02 -2.73 20.41
CA ASP A 344 -9.92 -2.40 21.32
C ASP A 344 -9.44 -3.64 22.09
N GLU A 345 -8.12 -3.81 22.16
CA GLU A 345 -7.45 -4.95 22.77
C GLU A 345 -6.90 -4.65 24.19
N ALA A 346 -6.79 -3.38 24.60
CA ALA A 346 -6.34 -3.02 25.95
C ALA A 346 -6.95 -1.71 26.47
N GLY A 347 -7.43 -1.72 27.72
CA GLY A 347 -8.03 -0.51 28.29
C GLY A 347 -7.02 0.60 28.58
N SER A 348 -7.50 1.84 28.58
CA SER A 348 -6.69 3.08 28.65
C SER A 348 -6.16 3.52 30.02
N THR A 349 -6.22 2.65 31.03
CA THR A 349 -5.78 2.99 32.39
C THR A 349 -5.06 1.82 33.04
N VAL A 350 -4.28 2.11 34.08
CA VAL A 350 -3.67 1.07 34.95
C VAL A 350 -4.71 0.09 35.51
N ALA A 351 -5.92 0.56 35.81
CA ALA A 351 -6.99 -0.27 36.37
C ALA A 351 -7.61 -1.23 35.34
N THR A 352 -7.55 -0.86 34.05
CA THR A 352 -8.10 -1.61 32.92
C THR A 352 -7.01 -2.22 32.05
N ALA A 353 -5.76 -2.23 32.54
CA ALA A 353 -4.61 -2.64 31.77
C ALA A 353 -4.69 -4.12 31.38
N ALA A 354 -4.38 -4.41 30.12
CA ALA A 354 -4.28 -5.78 29.62
C ALA A 354 -2.93 -6.41 29.94
N THR A 355 -2.80 -7.71 29.66
CA THR A 355 -1.47 -8.36 29.60
C THR A 355 -0.79 -8.00 28.29
N LEU A 356 0.54 -7.91 28.29
CA LEU A 356 1.32 -7.66 27.08
C LEU A 356 0.86 -8.54 25.90
N PRO A 357 0.71 -7.98 24.69
CA PRO A 357 0.24 -8.72 23.54
C PRO A 357 1.32 -9.72 23.09
N GLY A 358 0.89 -10.91 22.68
CA GLY A 358 1.79 -11.95 22.14
C GLY A 358 2.20 -11.73 20.68
N GLY A 359 1.78 -10.62 20.07
CA GLY A 359 1.97 -10.28 18.66
C GLY A 359 1.59 -8.83 18.39
N THR A 360 1.10 -8.56 17.18
CA THR A 360 0.64 -7.23 16.78
C THR A 360 -0.62 -6.81 17.57
N ALA A 361 -0.64 -5.56 18.00
CA ALA A 361 -1.80 -4.85 18.55
C ALA A 361 -2.02 -3.55 17.77
N TYR A 362 -3.11 -2.82 18.03
CA TYR A 362 -3.57 -1.76 17.13
C TYR A 362 -4.06 -0.54 17.89
N ILE A 363 -3.64 0.65 17.44
CA ILE A 363 -4.32 1.91 17.77
C ILE A 363 -5.39 2.11 16.71
N SER A 364 -6.65 1.89 17.08
CA SER A 364 -7.80 1.80 16.16
C SER A 364 -8.55 3.12 15.96
N HIS A 365 -8.39 4.07 16.89
CA HIS A 365 -9.04 5.38 16.83
C HIS A 365 -8.22 6.41 17.61
N ARG A 366 -8.50 7.70 17.40
CA ARG A 366 -7.68 8.80 17.95
C ARG A 366 -7.60 8.84 19.47
N THR A 367 -8.59 8.31 20.17
CA THR A 367 -8.62 8.24 21.63
C THR A 367 -8.25 6.86 22.16
N ASP A 368 -7.81 5.96 21.28
CA ASP A 368 -7.35 4.63 21.64
C ASP A 368 -6.00 4.74 22.32
N VAL A 369 -5.96 4.35 23.59
CA VAL A 369 -4.75 4.33 24.39
C VAL A 369 -4.70 2.96 25.03
N ASP A 370 -3.63 2.23 24.73
CA ASP A 370 -3.46 0.88 25.23
C ASP A 370 -2.55 0.89 26.46
N VAL A 371 -3.03 0.33 27.58
CA VAL A 371 -2.19 0.14 28.77
C VAL A 371 -1.96 -1.35 29.03
N TYR A 372 -0.70 -1.75 29.13
CA TYR A 372 -0.30 -3.12 29.45
C TYR A 372 0.45 -3.22 30.78
N GLY A 373 0.10 -4.19 31.60
CA GLY A 373 0.80 -4.52 32.83
C GLY A 373 2.13 -5.23 32.56
N LEU A 374 3.23 -4.65 33.03
CA LEU A 374 4.56 -5.29 33.03
C LEU A 374 4.78 -6.15 34.29
N GLY A 375 3.89 -6.07 35.28
CA GLY A 375 4.00 -6.76 36.56
C GLY A 375 5.00 -6.08 37.50
N THR A 376 5.52 -6.83 38.47
CA THR A 376 6.51 -6.30 39.43
C THR A 376 7.90 -6.32 38.80
N CYS A 377 8.51 -5.15 38.67
CA CYS A 377 9.80 -4.93 38.07
C CYS A 377 10.88 -4.64 39.12
N THR A 378 12.10 -5.11 38.84
CA THR A 378 13.32 -4.73 39.59
C THR A 378 14.45 -4.40 38.63
N GLY A 379 15.26 -3.38 38.93
CA GLY A 379 16.39 -2.98 38.09
C GLY A 379 15.97 -2.31 36.78
N ALA A 380 16.79 -2.44 35.72
CA ALA A 380 16.53 -1.78 34.45
C ALA A 380 15.35 -2.41 33.70
N VAL A 381 14.49 -1.57 33.13
CA VAL A 381 13.35 -1.96 32.31
C VAL A 381 13.36 -1.12 31.03
N SER A 382 13.14 -1.76 29.89
CA SER A 382 13.01 -1.08 28.60
C SER A 382 11.91 -1.74 27.78
N VAL A 383 11.08 -0.93 27.13
CA VAL A 383 10.08 -1.39 26.16
C VAL A 383 10.35 -0.67 24.84
N VAL A 384 10.54 -1.46 23.78
CA VAL A 384 10.63 -0.96 22.40
C VAL A 384 9.28 -1.18 21.74
N GLY A 385 8.70 -0.11 21.17
CA GLY A 385 7.53 -0.17 20.31
C GLY A 385 7.96 -0.05 18.86
N ARG A 386 7.45 -0.95 18.01
CA ARG A 386 7.73 -1.02 16.57
C ARG A 386 6.44 -0.83 15.78
N ASN A 387 6.45 0.06 14.80
CA ASN A 387 5.36 0.19 13.83
C ASN A 387 5.46 -0.82 12.69
N ALA A 388 4.49 -0.75 11.78
CA ALA A 388 4.59 -1.38 10.47
C ALA A 388 5.93 -1.01 9.77
N PRO A 389 6.60 -1.99 9.14
CA PRO A 389 7.94 -1.79 8.59
C PRO A 389 7.97 -0.92 7.32
N ASN A 390 6.84 -0.75 6.63
CA ASN A 390 6.70 -0.01 5.37
C ASN A 390 5.48 0.90 5.46
N SER A 391 5.61 2.20 5.10
CA SER A 391 4.54 3.21 5.24
C SER A 391 3.76 3.11 6.57
N PRO A 392 4.40 3.20 7.75
CA PRO A 392 3.62 3.22 8.98
C PRO A 392 2.71 4.46 9.00
N ASN A 393 1.42 4.26 9.27
CA ASN A 393 0.50 5.38 9.50
C ASN A 393 0.63 5.86 10.95
N LEU A 394 0.85 4.94 11.89
CA LEU A 394 1.03 5.22 13.32
C LEU A 394 2.34 5.97 13.61
N ASP A 395 2.28 6.89 14.57
CA ASP A 395 3.44 7.57 15.16
C ASP A 395 3.39 7.36 16.68
N LEU A 396 4.33 6.57 17.22
CA LEU A 396 4.23 6.02 18.57
C LEU A 396 4.75 6.98 19.64
N ARG A 397 3.92 7.15 20.68
CA ARG A 397 4.40 7.52 22.01
C ARG A 397 4.34 6.32 22.94
N LEU A 398 5.39 6.15 23.74
CA LEU A 398 5.38 5.23 24.88
C LEU A 398 5.55 5.98 26.20
N ARG A 399 4.82 5.54 27.23
CA ARG A 399 5.01 5.95 28.61
C ARG A 399 5.17 4.73 29.50
N LEU A 400 6.14 4.75 30.40
CA LEU A 400 6.15 3.81 31.53
C LEU A 400 5.40 4.46 32.69
N LEU A 401 4.42 3.75 33.23
CA LEU A 401 3.58 4.22 34.34
C LEU A 401 3.86 3.43 35.61
N ASP A 402 3.72 4.08 36.75
CA ASP A 402 3.64 3.40 38.06
C ASP A 402 2.22 2.91 38.37
N ALA A 403 2.03 2.30 39.54
CA ALA A 403 0.74 1.76 39.99
C ALA A 403 -0.36 2.83 40.20
N THR A 404 -0.01 4.12 40.24
CA THR A 404 -0.99 5.22 40.35
C THR A 404 -1.41 5.76 38.97
N GLY A 405 -0.74 5.33 37.89
CA GLY A 405 -0.92 5.86 36.54
C GLY A 405 -0.03 7.07 36.24
N ALA A 406 0.89 7.44 37.14
CA ALA A 406 1.84 8.52 36.89
C ALA A 406 2.96 8.03 35.98
N ALA A 407 3.35 8.84 34.99
CA ALA A 407 4.46 8.51 34.11
C ALA A 407 5.80 8.62 34.85
N VAL A 408 6.55 7.53 34.87
CA VAL A 408 7.93 7.49 35.38
C VAL A 408 8.96 7.68 34.27
N ALA A 409 8.58 7.42 33.02
CA ALA A 409 9.36 7.75 31.83
C ALA A 409 8.43 7.96 30.62
N THR A 410 8.88 8.75 29.65
CA THR A 410 8.16 9.02 28.41
C THR A 410 9.13 9.01 27.24
N ALA A 411 8.72 8.40 26.13
CA ALA A 411 9.39 8.45 24.85
C ALA A 411 8.39 8.90 23.79
N ASN A 412 8.66 10.06 23.19
CA ASN A 412 7.97 10.59 22.02
C ASN A 412 9.04 11.13 21.06
N PRO A 413 9.73 10.26 20.30
CA PRO A 413 10.77 10.69 19.38
C PRO A 413 10.17 11.58 18.29
N THR A 414 10.90 12.60 17.86
CA THR A 414 10.42 13.46 16.78
C THR A 414 10.46 12.72 15.45
N SER A 415 9.28 12.53 14.85
CA SER A 415 9.16 11.92 13.53
C SER A 415 9.81 12.74 12.42
N GLY A 416 10.39 12.04 11.45
CA GLY A 416 11.13 12.59 10.33
C GLY A 416 11.24 11.60 9.17
N THR A 417 11.94 11.99 8.11
CA THR A 417 12.15 11.15 6.92
C THR A 417 13.54 10.52 6.92
N GLY A 418 13.62 9.24 6.60
CA GLY A 418 14.85 8.51 6.30
C GLY A 418 15.24 8.58 4.82
N THR A 419 15.97 7.57 4.35
CA THR A 419 16.39 7.46 2.93
C THR A 419 15.85 6.17 2.32
N PRO A 420 15.05 6.24 1.24
CA PRO A 420 14.58 7.46 0.58
C PRO A 420 13.53 8.23 1.42
N SER A 421 13.52 9.56 1.28
CA SER A 421 12.69 10.45 2.10
C SER A 421 11.18 10.40 1.78
N TRP A 422 10.81 9.77 0.67
CA TRP A 422 9.42 9.57 0.28
C TRP A 422 8.82 8.27 0.83
N ASP A 423 9.63 7.42 1.46
CA ASP A 423 9.18 6.09 1.91
C ASP A 423 9.53 5.79 3.36
N VAL A 424 10.77 6.12 3.75
CA VAL A 424 11.31 5.70 5.04
C VAL A 424 11.00 6.78 6.07
N THR A 425 10.42 6.38 7.19
CA THR A 425 10.26 7.23 8.37
C THR A 425 11.40 7.01 9.35
N THR A 426 11.63 7.98 10.21
CA THR A 426 12.49 7.88 11.40
C THR A 426 11.72 8.47 12.57
N GLY A 427 11.89 7.94 13.78
CA GLY A 427 11.27 8.52 14.97
C GLY A 427 9.79 8.16 15.18
N THR A 428 9.16 7.43 14.26
CA THR A 428 7.80 6.90 14.42
C THR A 428 7.76 5.68 15.35
N ASP A 429 8.88 4.93 15.46
CA ASP A 429 9.11 3.94 16.53
C ASP A 429 9.48 4.64 17.85
N ALA A 430 9.18 4.01 18.99
CA ALA A 430 9.51 4.55 20.30
C ALA A 430 10.26 3.54 21.19
N THR A 431 11.14 4.03 22.07
CA THR A 431 11.79 3.21 23.09
C THR A 431 11.80 3.95 24.40
N VAL A 432 11.13 3.39 25.41
CA VAL A 432 11.04 3.96 26.76
C VAL A 432 11.77 3.06 27.74
N SER A 433 12.55 3.66 28.65
CA SER A 433 13.32 2.89 29.63
C SER A 433 13.47 3.62 30.96
N VAL A 434 13.68 2.84 32.02
CA VAL A 434 14.10 3.31 33.35
C VAL A 434 15.27 2.45 33.82
N ALA A 435 16.30 3.07 34.40
CA ALA A 435 17.50 2.37 34.84
C ALA A 435 17.30 1.54 36.12
N ALA A 436 16.35 1.95 36.96
CA ALA A 436 16.04 1.28 38.23
C ALA A 436 14.55 1.42 38.55
N ALA A 437 13.79 0.37 38.26
CA ALA A 437 12.43 0.17 38.70
C ALA A 437 12.40 -0.61 40.01
N ALA A 438 11.40 -0.30 40.85
CA ALA A 438 11.05 -1.10 42.02
C ALA A 438 9.53 -1.05 42.21
N GLY A 439 8.85 -2.17 41.94
CA GLY A 439 7.40 -2.28 42.08
C GLY A 439 6.67 -2.50 40.75
N ALA A 440 5.35 -2.34 40.78
CA ALA A 440 4.52 -2.56 39.60
C ALA A 440 4.73 -1.47 38.55
N LEU A 441 4.93 -1.87 37.29
CA LEU A 441 4.98 -0.97 36.14
C LEU A 441 4.00 -1.37 35.06
N PHE A 442 3.63 -0.38 34.26
CA PHE A 442 2.78 -0.51 33.08
C PHE A 442 3.46 0.21 31.91
N VAL A 443 3.14 -0.19 30.69
CA VAL A 443 3.45 0.58 29.49
C VAL A 443 2.14 1.08 28.88
N GLU A 444 2.09 2.36 28.57
CA GLU A 444 1.02 3.02 27.83
C GLU A 444 1.52 3.30 26.42
N VAL A 445 0.72 2.92 25.42
CA VAL A 445 0.95 3.12 23.99
C VAL A 445 -0.13 4.08 23.48
N ASP A 446 0.28 5.06 22.69
CA ASP A 446 -0.61 6.08 22.12
C ASP A 446 -0.12 6.49 20.73
N GLY A 447 -1.05 6.81 19.84
CA GLY A 447 -0.77 7.40 18.53
C GLY A 447 -0.75 8.92 18.62
N VAL A 448 0.34 9.57 18.22
CA VAL A 448 0.51 11.01 18.40
C VAL A 448 0.75 11.76 17.08
N GLY A 449 0.59 13.08 17.11
CA GLY A 449 1.00 13.95 16.01
C GLY A 449 2.45 14.40 16.13
N ASN A 450 2.95 15.03 15.06
CA ASN A 450 4.28 15.63 15.03
C ASN A 450 4.22 17.10 14.60
N GLY A 451 4.52 18.00 15.54
CA GLY A 451 4.61 19.43 15.28
C GLY A 451 3.26 20.13 15.15
N THR A 452 3.14 21.06 14.20
CA THR A 452 1.92 21.81 13.92
C THR A 452 1.46 21.55 12.50
N TRP A 453 0.17 21.73 12.21
CA TRP A 453 -0.42 21.57 10.88
C TRP A 453 0.24 22.37 9.73
N ALA A 454 1.07 23.36 10.04
CA ALA A 454 1.83 24.07 9.02
C ALA A 454 2.99 23.24 8.43
N ARG A 455 3.49 22.22 9.15
CA ARG A 455 4.70 21.47 8.81
C ARG A 455 4.66 19.97 9.14
N GLY A 456 3.68 19.52 9.91
CA GLY A 456 3.46 18.13 10.26
C GLY A 456 1.97 17.88 10.48
N TYR A 457 1.64 16.87 11.26
CA TYR A 457 0.29 16.31 11.35
C TYR A 457 -0.14 16.22 12.83
N ASP A 458 -1.45 16.17 13.06
CA ASP A 458 -1.98 15.85 14.38
C ASP A 458 -2.11 14.32 14.57
N ASP A 459 -2.70 13.91 15.68
CA ASP A 459 -2.92 12.51 16.06
C ASP A 459 -4.14 11.85 15.39
N TYR A 460 -4.95 12.56 14.59
CA TYR A 460 -6.18 12.00 14.01
C TYR A 460 -5.91 10.73 13.21
N GLY A 461 -4.93 10.82 12.30
CA GLY A 461 -4.57 9.76 11.37
C GLY A 461 -3.45 8.85 11.88
N SER A 462 -2.93 9.11 13.09
CA SER A 462 -1.87 8.32 13.71
C SER A 462 -2.45 7.05 14.34
N LEU A 463 -3.03 6.22 13.48
CA LEU A 463 -3.68 4.95 13.79
C LEU A 463 -2.88 3.85 13.10
N GLY A 464 -2.92 2.62 13.59
CA GLY A 464 -2.24 1.52 12.90
C GLY A 464 -1.70 0.43 13.81
N ALA A 465 -0.92 -0.47 13.22
CA ALA A 465 -0.38 -1.63 13.88
C ALA A 465 0.94 -1.33 14.63
N TYR A 466 1.08 -1.91 15.82
CA TYR A 466 2.35 -1.90 16.56
C TYR A 466 2.66 -3.26 17.21
N SER A 467 3.91 -3.43 17.61
CA SER A 467 4.35 -4.54 18.46
C SER A 467 5.26 -4.05 19.58
N LEU A 468 5.27 -4.77 20.71
CA LEU A 468 6.07 -4.44 21.88
C LEU A 468 7.15 -5.48 22.14
N GLU A 469 8.39 -5.02 22.29
CA GLU A 469 9.55 -5.83 22.65
C GLU A 469 10.04 -5.40 24.05
N PRO A 470 9.47 -5.96 25.15
CA PRO A 470 9.91 -5.65 26.50
C PRO A 470 11.22 -6.37 26.86
N SER A 471 12.04 -5.73 27.69
CA SER A 471 13.26 -6.30 28.26
C SER A 471 13.51 -5.79 29.69
N GLY A 472 14.19 -6.58 30.51
CA GLY A 472 14.45 -6.29 31.93
C GLY A 472 13.96 -7.41 32.85
N SER A 473 13.85 -7.12 34.16
CA SER A 473 13.39 -8.08 35.17
C SER A 473 12.02 -7.70 35.70
N CYS A 474 10.96 -8.09 34.98
CA CYS A 474 9.58 -7.88 35.38
C CYS A 474 8.76 -9.18 35.36
N SER A 475 7.87 -9.38 36.33
CA SER A 475 7.09 -10.61 36.47
C SER A 475 5.99 -10.78 35.40
N GLY A 476 5.53 -9.68 34.79
CA GLY A 476 4.56 -9.68 33.70
C GLY A 476 5.17 -10.01 32.35
N PHE A 477 6.50 -10.15 32.28
CA PHE A 477 7.17 -10.83 31.17
C PHE A 477 6.97 -12.33 31.34
N VAL A 478 5.71 -12.79 31.31
CA VAL A 478 5.42 -14.21 31.15
C VAL A 478 5.96 -14.59 29.78
N GLY A 479 6.96 -15.46 29.79
CA GLY A 479 7.67 -15.80 28.57
C GLY A 479 6.71 -16.25 27.48
N ALA A 480 6.59 -15.45 26.41
CA ALA A 480 6.97 -16.03 25.14
C ALA A 480 8.33 -16.71 25.40
N ALA A 481 8.48 -17.99 25.03
CA ALA A 481 9.81 -18.57 24.90
C ALA A 481 10.74 -17.47 24.35
N PRO A 482 12.00 -17.32 24.82
CA PRO A 482 12.91 -16.41 24.12
C PRO A 482 12.71 -16.75 22.66
N MET A 483 12.20 -15.79 21.88
CA MET A 483 12.17 -15.92 20.43
C MET A 483 13.53 -16.52 20.13
N PRO A 484 13.64 -17.69 19.45
CA PRO A 484 14.95 -18.20 19.07
C PRO A 484 15.67 -16.97 18.57
N THR A 485 16.73 -16.55 19.31
CA THR A 485 17.44 -15.30 19.02
C THR A 485 17.55 -15.31 17.53
N ALA A 486 16.90 -14.35 16.85
CA ALA A 486 16.79 -14.43 15.39
C ALA A 486 18.20 -14.81 14.93
N PRO A 487 18.41 -16.01 14.35
CA PRO A 487 19.75 -16.44 13.98
C PRO A 487 20.31 -15.23 13.26
N PRO A 488 21.45 -14.68 13.73
CA PRO A 488 21.87 -13.32 13.48
C PRO A 488 21.48 -12.99 12.06
N LYS A 489 20.52 -12.04 11.84
CA LYS A 489 19.88 -11.73 10.54
C LYS A 489 20.74 -12.35 9.46
N PRO A 490 20.40 -13.52 8.85
CA PRO A 490 21.36 -14.22 7.99
C PRO A 490 21.89 -13.17 7.06
N ALA A 491 23.19 -12.84 7.19
CA ALA A 491 23.75 -11.62 6.67
C ALA A 491 23.21 -11.47 5.27
N GLN A 492 22.34 -10.45 5.06
CA GLN A 492 21.54 -10.31 3.85
C GLN A 492 22.51 -10.57 2.71
N ALA A 493 22.36 -11.70 2.00
CA ALA A 493 23.46 -12.22 1.21
C ALA A 493 23.87 -11.10 0.27
N THR A 494 25.04 -10.50 0.54
CA THR A 494 25.44 -9.28 -0.15
C THR A 494 25.56 -9.67 -1.60
N VAL A 495 24.62 -9.22 -2.41
CA VAL A 495 24.68 -9.50 -3.83
C VAL A 495 25.88 -8.74 -4.35
N THR A 496 26.86 -9.48 -4.83
CA THR A 496 28.08 -8.94 -5.44
C THR A 496 27.94 -9.05 -6.94
N ALA A 497 28.67 -8.22 -7.69
CA ALA A 497 28.71 -8.36 -9.14
C ALA A 497 29.20 -9.79 -9.52
N PRO A 498 28.76 -10.36 -10.65
CA PRO A 498 29.14 -11.72 -11.02
C PRO A 498 30.65 -11.84 -11.21
N GLY A 499 31.20 -13.04 -11.04
CA GLY A 499 32.60 -13.31 -11.37
C GLY A 499 32.92 -13.11 -12.86
N PRO A 500 34.19 -13.23 -13.26
CA PRO A 500 34.57 -13.14 -14.67
C PRO A 500 33.93 -14.29 -15.47
N ALA A 501 33.35 -13.97 -16.62
CA ALA A 501 32.95 -14.99 -17.59
C ALA A 501 34.18 -15.78 -18.08
N ARG A 502 33.99 -16.98 -18.63
CA ARG A 502 35.11 -17.79 -19.14
C ARG A 502 35.08 -17.82 -20.66
N VAL A 503 36.02 -17.11 -21.28
CA VAL A 503 36.21 -17.17 -22.73
C VAL A 503 36.72 -18.55 -23.12
N ARG A 504 36.07 -19.16 -24.11
CA ARG A 504 36.38 -20.50 -24.63
C ARG A 504 37.17 -20.43 -25.92
N ALA A 505 36.70 -19.60 -26.85
CA ALA A 505 37.33 -19.47 -28.16
C ALA A 505 37.07 -18.08 -28.74
N SER A 506 37.97 -17.63 -29.59
CA SER A 506 37.76 -16.47 -30.46
C SER A 506 37.92 -16.91 -31.92
N TYR A 507 37.10 -16.36 -32.81
CA TYR A 507 37.07 -16.75 -34.21
C TYR A 507 37.09 -15.52 -35.12
N ALA A 508 37.56 -15.74 -36.35
CA ALA A 508 37.61 -14.72 -37.39
C ALA A 508 36.29 -14.72 -38.18
N GLY A 509 35.92 -13.54 -38.68
CA GLY A 509 34.83 -13.39 -39.64
C GLY A 509 35.02 -14.20 -40.92
N ARG A 510 33.92 -14.36 -41.67
CA ARG A 510 33.93 -15.05 -42.96
C ARG A 510 34.75 -14.27 -43.99
N ARG A 511 35.61 -14.98 -44.72
CA ARG A 511 36.46 -14.40 -45.78
C ARG A 511 35.59 -13.80 -46.89
N GLY A 512 35.90 -12.58 -47.33
CA GLY A 512 35.17 -11.87 -48.38
C GLY A 512 33.95 -11.08 -47.89
N GLY A 513 33.65 -11.11 -46.59
CA GLY A 513 32.56 -10.37 -45.96
C GLY A 513 33.02 -9.09 -45.23
N ARG A 514 32.15 -8.57 -44.37
CA ARG A 514 32.51 -7.45 -43.48
C ARG A 514 33.57 -7.92 -42.48
N ILE A 515 34.59 -7.09 -42.25
CA ILE A 515 35.68 -7.39 -41.30
C ILE A 515 35.10 -7.55 -39.89
N THR A 516 35.10 -8.79 -39.42
CA THR A 516 34.50 -9.19 -38.16
C THR A 516 35.40 -10.16 -37.42
N ALA A 517 35.22 -10.25 -36.12
CA ALA A 517 35.71 -11.35 -35.30
C ALA A 517 34.82 -11.48 -34.07
N GLY A 518 34.73 -12.70 -33.55
CA GLY A 518 33.83 -13.01 -32.45
C GLY A 518 34.47 -13.86 -31.38
N VAL A 519 33.71 -14.08 -30.31
CA VAL A 519 34.13 -14.79 -29.12
C VAL A 519 33.00 -15.66 -28.59
N HIS A 520 33.34 -16.87 -28.16
CA HIS A 520 32.49 -17.77 -27.38
C HIS A 520 32.92 -17.75 -25.92
N TRP A 521 31.96 -17.76 -24.99
CA TRP A 521 32.22 -17.83 -23.56
C TRP A 521 31.21 -18.70 -22.84
N THR A 522 31.55 -19.15 -21.63
CA THR A 522 30.59 -19.70 -20.67
C THR A 522 30.31 -18.68 -19.57
N ALA A 523 29.19 -18.87 -18.88
CA ALA A 523 28.81 -18.05 -17.75
C ALA A 523 29.90 -18.00 -16.66
N PRO A 524 29.92 -16.95 -15.81
CA PRO A 524 30.74 -16.90 -14.63
C PRO A 524 30.54 -18.13 -13.74
N ALA A 525 31.61 -18.57 -13.08
CA ALA A 525 31.51 -19.66 -12.10
C ALA A 525 30.73 -19.24 -10.84
N THR A 526 30.70 -17.94 -10.54
CA THR A 526 29.93 -17.35 -9.45
C THR A 526 29.05 -16.24 -10.00
N ILE A 527 27.76 -16.26 -9.67
CA ILE A 527 26.80 -15.22 -10.09
C ILE A 527 26.64 -14.11 -9.03
N GLY A 528 27.39 -14.19 -7.93
CA GLY A 528 27.40 -13.17 -6.88
C GLY A 528 26.06 -13.04 -6.14
N GLY A 529 25.28 -14.13 -6.04
CA GLY A 529 24.01 -14.14 -5.32
C GLY A 529 22.81 -13.55 -6.08
N ALA A 530 22.95 -13.22 -7.37
CA ALA A 530 21.82 -12.85 -8.22
C ALA A 530 22.03 -13.31 -9.68
N SER A 531 20.93 -13.61 -10.37
CA SER A 531 20.95 -14.05 -11.76
C SER A 531 21.69 -13.05 -12.67
N VAL A 532 22.48 -13.57 -13.60
CA VAL A 532 23.14 -12.75 -14.61
C VAL A 532 22.09 -12.21 -15.57
N THR A 533 21.97 -10.88 -15.66
CA THR A 533 21.00 -10.17 -16.50
C THR A 533 21.57 -9.80 -17.86
N GLY A 534 22.89 -9.80 -18.04
CA GLY A 534 23.49 -9.54 -19.35
C GLY A 534 25.01 -9.68 -19.43
N TYR A 535 25.54 -9.57 -20.65
CA TYR A 535 26.97 -9.63 -20.96
C TYR A 535 27.40 -8.45 -21.83
N ARG A 536 28.68 -8.09 -21.76
CA ARG A 536 29.31 -7.22 -22.77
C ARG A 536 30.69 -7.75 -23.16
N VAL A 537 31.04 -7.57 -24.42
CA VAL A 537 32.30 -8.04 -25.00
C VAL A 537 33.20 -6.84 -25.28
N VAL A 538 34.44 -6.91 -24.81
CA VAL A 538 35.50 -5.93 -25.05
C VAL A 538 36.53 -6.54 -26.00
N ALA A 539 36.63 -5.98 -27.20
CA ALA A 539 37.65 -6.33 -28.20
C ALA A 539 38.88 -5.42 -28.04
N LEU A 540 40.03 -6.01 -27.74
CA LEU A 540 41.32 -5.33 -27.53
C LEU A 540 42.19 -5.50 -28.78
N ARG A 541 42.41 -4.43 -29.55
CA ARG A 541 43.30 -4.40 -30.71
C ARG A 541 44.75 -4.46 -30.26
N LEU A 542 45.55 -5.33 -30.88
CA LEU A 542 46.95 -5.56 -30.54
C LEU A 542 47.90 -4.90 -31.55
N ASP A 543 49.05 -4.44 -31.05
CA ASP A 543 50.20 -4.07 -31.89
C ASP A 543 51.03 -5.29 -32.32
N ALA A 544 52.15 -5.04 -33.01
CA ALA A 544 53.08 -6.08 -33.45
C ALA A 544 53.71 -6.86 -32.27
N ARG A 545 53.90 -6.21 -31.12
CA ARG A 545 54.47 -6.78 -29.89
C ARG A 545 53.43 -7.47 -28.99
N GLY A 546 52.15 -7.49 -29.42
CA GLY A 546 51.06 -8.14 -28.69
C GLY A 546 50.45 -7.30 -27.57
N ARG A 547 50.76 -6.01 -27.48
CA ARG A 547 50.19 -5.08 -26.48
C ARG A 547 48.86 -4.52 -26.98
N ALA A 548 47.89 -4.38 -26.08
CA ALA A 548 46.60 -3.76 -26.41
C ALA A 548 46.77 -2.25 -26.62
N ILE A 549 46.40 -1.75 -27.80
CA ILE A 549 46.55 -0.33 -28.20
C ILE A 549 45.20 0.39 -28.37
N ARG A 550 44.08 -0.35 -28.42
CA ARG A 550 42.74 0.22 -28.51
C ARG A 550 41.70 -0.81 -28.07
N SER A 551 40.61 -0.38 -27.46
CA SER A 551 39.46 -1.24 -27.14
C SER A 551 38.20 -0.82 -27.91
N LYS A 552 37.28 -1.76 -28.12
CA LYS A 552 35.89 -1.52 -28.54
C LYS A 552 34.96 -2.42 -27.74
N THR A 553 33.92 -1.85 -27.15
CA THR A 553 32.94 -2.57 -26.33
C THR A 553 31.64 -2.77 -27.12
N SER A 554 31.00 -3.93 -26.96
CA SER A 554 29.68 -4.22 -27.52
C SER A 554 28.55 -3.48 -26.78
N ALA A 555 27.36 -3.43 -27.39
CA ALA A 555 26.13 -3.22 -26.63
C ALA A 555 25.92 -4.36 -25.59
N VAL A 556 25.02 -4.15 -24.64
CA VAL A 556 24.64 -5.19 -23.67
C VAL A 556 23.90 -6.31 -24.39
N LEU A 557 24.35 -7.54 -24.16
CA LEU A 557 23.80 -8.77 -24.70
C LEU A 557 22.96 -9.45 -23.61
N GLY A 558 21.86 -10.11 -23.99
CA GLY A 558 20.97 -10.77 -23.03
C GLY A 558 21.62 -11.90 -22.23
N ALA A 559 21.03 -12.21 -21.07
CA ALA A 559 21.49 -13.22 -20.10
C ALA A 559 21.76 -14.62 -20.68
N GLY A 560 21.04 -15.04 -21.72
CA GLY A 560 21.23 -16.33 -22.40
C GLY A 560 22.41 -16.38 -23.39
N ARG A 561 23.02 -15.24 -23.74
CA ARG A 561 24.03 -15.17 -24.81
C ARG A 561 25.38 -15.75 -24.36
N ARG A 562 25.99 -16.56 -25.23
CA ARG A 562 27.31 -17.20 -25.04
C ARG A 562 28.25 -16.99 -26.22
N THR A 563 27.83 -16.18 -27.19
CA THR A 563 28.61 -15.80 -28.36
C THR A 563 28.27 -14.40 -28.83
N ALA A 564 29.26 -13.71 -29.40
CA ALA A 564 29.08 -12.41 -30.03
C ALA A 564 30.12 -12.20 -31.13
N GLU A 565 29.67 -11.63 -32.24
CA GLU A 565 30.52 -11.18 -33.34
C GLU A 565 30.52 -9.65 -33.38
N LEU A 566 31.70 -9.06 -33.49
CA LEU A 566 31.89 -7.61 -33.53
C LEU A 566 32.43 -7.20 -34.90
N ARG A 567 31.85 -6.13 -35.46
CA ARG A 567 32.43 -5.43 -36.61
C ARG A 567 33.63 -4.61 -36.16
N LEU A 568 34.79 -4.88 -36.75
CA LEU A 568 36.09 -4.36 -36.34
C LEU A 568 36.87 -3.82 -37.54
N ARG A 569 37.99 -3.12 -37.27
CA ARG A 569 38.98 -2.79 -38.31
C ARG A 569 39.94 -3.95 -38.48
N ALA A 570 40.56 -4.09 -39.66
CA ALA A 570 41.59 -5.12 -39.89
C ALA A 570 42.69 -5.04 -38.82
N GLY A 571 43.06 -6.19 -38.26
CA GLY A 571 44.07 -6.26 -37.21
C GLY A 571 43.96 -7.50 -36.33
N ARG A 572 44.89 -7.63 -35.39
CA ARG A 572 44.88 -8.69 -34.36
C ARG A 572 44.11 -8.20 -33.13
N TYR A 573 43.25 -9.05 -32.58
CA TYR A 573 42.45 -8.73 -31.40
C TYR A 573 42.47 -9.86 -30.37
N ARG A 574 42.34 -9.50 -29.09
CA ARG A 574 41.87 -10.41 -28.03
C ARG A 574 40.50 -9.95 -27.55
N PHE A 575 39.70 -10.86 -27.02
CA PHE A 575 38.37 -10.55 -26.51
C PHE A 575 38.25 -10.89 -25.03
N ALA A 576 37.68 -9.99 -24.25
CA ALA A 576 37.30 -10.23 -22.86
C ALA A 576 35.79 -9.98 -22.69
N VAL A 577 35.18 -10.66 -21.73
CA VAL A 577 33.73 -10.63 -21.50
C VAL A 577 33.43 -10.28 -20.04
N GLN A 578 32.47 -9.39 -19.81
CA GLN A 578 31.91 -9.09 -18.50
C GLN A 578 30.47 -9.58 -18.42
N ALA A 579 30.08 -10.04 -17.23
CA ALA A 579 28.71 -10.36 -16.88
C ALA A 579 28.14 -9.27 -15.95
N ARG A 580 26.82 -9.10 -15.94
CA ARG A 580 26.08 -8.16 -15.10
C ARG A 580 24.99 -8.88 -14.32
N ASN A 581 24.76 -8.48 -13.08
CA ASN A 581 23.54 -8.79 -12.32
C ASN A 581 23.00 -7.48 -11.69
N ARG A 582 22.05 -7.58 -10.76
CA ARG A 582 21.50 -6.42 -10.05
C ARG A 582 22.52 -5.61 -9.23
N ALA A 583 23.64 -6.21 -8.82
CA ALA A 583 24.73 -5.52 -8.13
C ALA A 583 25.74 -4.85 -9.08
N GLY A 584 25.55 -4.94 -10.40
CA GLY A 584 26.36 -4.25 -11.39
C GLY A 584 27.25 -5.17 -12.24
N TRP A 585 28.28 -4.58 -12.86
CA TRP A 585 29.19 -5.26 -13.79
C TRP A 585 30.34 -5.95 -13.07
N GLY A 586 30.52 -7.25 -13.33
CA GLY A 586 31.65 -8.03 -12.85
C GLY A 586 32.98 -7.68 -13.55
N PRO A 587 34.11 -8.23 -13.10
CA PRO A 587 35.40 -8.03 -13.75
C PRO A 587 35.44 -8.63 -15.17
N LEU A 588 36.34 -8.10 -16.00
CA LEU A 588 36.63 -8.67 -17.32
C LEU A 588 37.20 -10.09 -17.18
N SER A 589 36.78 -10.99 -18.07
CA SER A 589 37.43 -12.28 -18.23
C SER A 589 38.90 -12.16 -18.62
N THR A 590 39.68 -13.22 -18.40
CA THR A 590 40.96 -13.40 -19.10
C THR A 590 40.73 -13.25 -20.61
N PRO A 591 41.51 -12.40 -21.31
CA PRO A 591 41.34 -12.20 -22.74
C PRO A 591 41.59 -13.48 -23.54
N SER A 592 40.86 -13.65 -24.65
CA SER A 592 41.00 -14.75 -25.59
C SER A 592 42.43 -14.88 -26.17
N ARG A 593 42.70 -16.00 -26.85
CA ARG A 593 43.81 -16.06 -27.81
C ARG A 593 43.64 -14.98 -28.88
N ALA A 594 44.75 -14.50 -29.45
CA ALA A 594 44.69 -13.46 -30.46
C ALA A 594 44.10 -14.03 -31.76
N VAL A 595 43.16 -13.31 -32.36
CA VAL A 595 42.57 -13.64 -33.67
C VAL A 595 42.66 -12.44 -34.61
N ARG A 596 42.81 -12.71 -35.91
CA ARG A 596 42.78 -11.65 -36.93
C ARG A 596 41.35 -11.41 -37.37
N ALA A 597 40.85 -10.20 -37.16
CA ALA A 597 39.59 -9.77 -37.75
C ALA A 597 39.80 -9.68 -39.27
N ARG A 598 38.96 -10.39 -40.03
CA ARG A 598 39.00 -10.45 -41.49
C ARG A 598 37.60 -10.62 -42.05
#